data_AF-A0A1S1HQ65-F1
#
_entry.id   AF-A0A1S1HQ65-F1
#
_cell.length_a   1.000
_cell.length_b   1.000
_cell.length_c   1.000
_cell.angle_alpha   90.00
_cell.angle_beta   90.00
_cell.angle_gamma   90.00
#
_symmetry.space_group_name_H-M   'P 1'
#
loop_
_entity.id
_entity.type
_entity.pdbx_description
1 polymer ?
#
loop_
_entity_poly.entity_id
_entity_poly.type
_entity_poly.pdbx_seq_one_letter_code
_entity_poly.pdbx_strand_id
1 'polypeptide(L)'
;MSHLNITGYMSESYWEQANRYLIRKMLICFFYEKIILPEVYNLNNYELNLDEQGISYTFSATPYWMEYLDIEINSIKKTKNGKMLI
;
A
#
# COMPACT_ATOMS: atom_id res chain seq x y z
N MET A 1 -41.84 3.42 -6.29
CA MET A 1 -40.71 2.59 -5.85
C MET A 1 -39.43 3.32 -6.23
N SER A 2 -38.70 3.85 -5.25
CA SER A 2 -37.37 4.43 -5.47
C SER A 2 -36.40 3.30 -5.77
N HIS A 3 -35.82 3.26 -6.96
CA HIS A 3 -34.65 2.41 -7.20
C HIS A 3 -33.55 2.86 -6.23
N LEU A 4 -33.23 2.01 -5.26
CA LEU A 4 -32.04 2.19 -4.44
C LEU A 4 -30.87 2.31 -5.42
N ASN A 5 -30.12 3.42 -5.38
CA ASN A 5 -28.88 3.51 -6.12
C ASN A 5 -27.83 2.69 -5.36
N ILE A 6 -27.83 1.37 -5.59
CA ILE A 6 -26.99 0.38 -4.90
C ILE A 6 -25.49 0.65 -5.17
N THR A 7 -25.12 1.51 -6.11
CA THR A 7 -23.73 1.89 -6.38
C THR A 7 -23.38 3.31 -5.93
N GLY A 8 -24.28 4.01 -5.24
CA GLY A 8 -24.05 5.39 -4.78
C GLY A 8 -22.85 5.55 -3.82
N TYR A 9 -22.40 4.47 -3.17
CA TYR A 9 -21.20 4.46 -2.33
C TYR A 9 -19.90 4.18 -3.11
N MET A 10 -19.98 3.77 -4.38
CA MET A 10 -18.82 3.54 -5.23
C MET A 10 -18.41 4.86 -5.91
N SER A 11 -17.95 5.83 -5.11
CA SER A 11 -17.24 6.98 -5.66
C SER A 11 -15.77 6.63 -5.89
N GLU A 12 -15.13 7.33 -6.84
CA GLU A 12 -13.69 7.19 -7.07
C GLU A 12 -12.88 7.43 -5.79
N SER A 13 -13.25 8.43 -4.99
CA SER A 13 -12.59 8.76 -3.74
C SER A 13 -12.69 7.66 -2.68
N TYR A 14 -13.88 7.06 -2.51
CA TYR A 14 -14.05 5.94 -1.58
C TYR A 14 -13.32 4.70 -2.06
N TRP A 15 -13.31 4.46 -3.37
CA TRP A 15 -12.58 3.34 -3.96
C TRP A 15 -11.08 3.50 -3.80
N GLU A 16 -10.52 4.68 -4.07
CA GLU A 16 -9.10 4.96 -3.89
C GLU A 16 -8.70 4.78 -2.42
N GLN A 17 -9.48 5.32 -1.49
CA GLN A 17 -9.24 5.16 -0.07
C GLN A 17 -9.26 3.68 0.34
N ALA A 18 -10.29 2.93 -0.07
CA ALA A 18 -10.40 1.50 0.22
C ALA A 18 -9.18 0.71 -0.31
N ASN A 19 -8.73 1.01 -1.54
CA ASN A 19 -7.54 0.38 -2.12
C ASN A 19 -6.28 0.70 -1.31
N ARG A 20 -6.11 1.96 -0.88
CA ARG A 20 -4.96 2.36 -0.06
C ARG A 20 -4.93 1.59 1.27
N TYR A 21 -6.08 1.45 1.94
CA TYR A 21 -6.19 0.66 3.17
C TYR A 21 -5.93 -0.83 2.95
N LEU A 22 -6.43 -1.39 1.85
CA LEU A 22 -6.21 -2.79 1.51
C LEU A 22 -4.72 -3.05 1.22
N ILE A 23 -4.08 -2.20 0.43
CA ILE A 23 -2.65 -2.28 0.13
C ILE A 23 -1.82 -2.18 1.41
N ARG A 24 -2.15 -1.23 2.32
CA ARG A 24 -1.49 -1.15 3.64
C ARG A 24 -1.57 -2.49 4.37
N LYS A 25 -2.76 -3.07 4.48
CA LYS A 25 -2.93 -4.35 5.17
C LYS A 25 -2.13 -5.46 4.51
N MET A 26 -2.17 -5.55 3.17
CA MET A 26 -1.42 -6.56 2.41
C MET A 26 0.09 -6.43 2.65
N LEU A 27 0.64 -5.21 2.59
CA LEU A 27 2.07 -4.98 2.84
C LEU A 27 2.48 -5.43 4.25
N ILE A 28 1.68 -5.10 5.27
CA ILE A 28 1.95 -5.51 6.65
C ILE A 28 1.91 -7.03 6.80
N CYS A 29 0.82 -7.67 6.34
CA CYS A 29 0.64 -9.12 6.48
C CYS A 29 1.69 -9.91 5.68
N PHE A 30 1.97 -9.51 4.44
CA PHE A 30 2.94 -10.20 3.59
C PHE A 30 4.38 -9.99 4.07
N PHE A 31 4.69 -8.85 4.68
CA PHE A 31 5.97 -8.64 5.34
C PHE A 31 6.11 -9.58 6.55
N TYR A 32 5.10 -9.63 7.41
CA TYR A 32 5.09 -10.50 8.59
C TYR A 32 5.22 -11.99 8.21
N GLU A 33 4.55 -12.42 7.14
CA GLU A 33 4.62 -13.79 6.62
C GLU A 33 5.87 -14.05 5.75
N LYS A 34 6.76 -13.06 5.58
CA LYS A 34 8.00 -13.16 4.78
C LYS A 34 7.75 -13.51 3.30
N ILE A 35 6.56 -13.19 2.80
CA ILE A 35 6.18 -13.29 1.38
C ILE A 35 6.85 -12.16 0.59
N ILE A 36 6.95 -10.98 1.19
CA ILE A 36 7.68 -9.83 0.64
C ILE A 36 8.75 -9.37 1.62
N LEU A 37 9.84 -8.83 1.08
CA LEU A 37 10.98 -8.33 1.86
C LEU A 37 11.38 -6.94 1.31
N PRO A 38 10.67 -5.87 1.72
CA PRO A 38 11.01 -4.50 1.35
C PRO A 38 12.41 -4.13 1.88
N GLU A 39 13.19 -3.42 1.07
CA GLU A 39 14.49 -2.91 1.44
C GLU A 39 14.36 -1.56 2.15
N VAL A 40 15.21 -1.32 3.15
CA VAL A 40 15.29 -0.02 3.82
C VAL A 40 16.22 0.89 3.02
N TYR A 41 15.70 1.96 2.42
CA TYR A 41 16.51 2.91 1.65
C TYR A 41 16.81 4.22 2.41
N ASN A 42 16.03 4.53 3.46
CA ASN A 42 16.32 5.60 4.42
C ASN A 42 15.68 5.24 5.78
N LEU A 43 16.04 5.93 6.86
CA LEU A 43 15.47 5.69 8.20
C LEU A 43 13.94 5.66 8.12
N ASN A 44 13.33 4.53 8.52
CA ASN A 44 11.89 4.27 8.50
C ASN A 44 11.23 4.39 7.11
N ASN A 45 11.99 4.35 6.03
CA ASN A 45 11.46 4.37 4.65
C ASN A 45 11.88 3.11 3.91
N TYR A 46 10.89 2.46 3.31
CA TYR A 46 10.99 1.15 2.72
C TYR A 46 10.66 1.23 1.22
N GLU A 47 11.35 0.42 0.43
CA GLU A 47 11.06 0.21 -0.97
C GLU A 47 10.84 -1.28 -1.25
N LEU A 48 9.75 -1.59 -1.93
CA LEU A 48 9.44 -2.92 -2.43
C LEU A 48 9.42 -2.90 -3.95
N ASN A 49 10.42 -3.53 -4.55
CA ASN A 49 10.47 -3.78 -5.99
C ASN A 49 9.78 -5.12 -6.28
N LEU A 50 8.71 -5.12 -7.08
CA LEU A 50 7.91 -6.32 -7.33
C LEU A 50 8.42 -7.16 -8.50
N ASP A 51 9.00 -6.54 -9.52
CA ASP A 51 9.46 -7.22 -10.73
C ASP A 51 10.43 -6.37 -11.57
N GLU A 52 10.97 -7.00 -12.62
CA GLU A 52 11.75 -6.32 -13.67
C GLU A 52 10.91 -5.37 -14.54
N GLN A 53 9.58 -5.34 -14.37
CA GLN A 53 8.69 -4.42 -15.12
C GLN A 53 8.67 -3.01 -14.51
N GLY A 54 9.49 -2.79 -13.48
CA GLY A 54 9.76 -1.51 -12.86
C GLY A 54 8.64 -1.02 -11.97
N ILE A 55 7.82 -1.92 -11.42
CA ILE A 55 6.83 -1.56 -10.40
C ILE A 55 7.50 -1.53 -9.03
N SER A 56 7.46 -0.37 -8.37
CA SER A 56 7.92 -0.23 -6.99
C SER A 56 6.85 0.39 -6.09
N TYR A 57 6.88 0.00 -4.82
CA TYR A 57 6.15 0.66 -3.75
C TYR A 57 7.12 1.31 -2.79
N THR A 58 6.89 2.57 -2.45
CA THR A 58 7.60 3.24 -1.35
C THR A 58 6.63 3.61 -0.26
N PHE A 59 7.06 3.48 1.00
CA PHE A 59 6.26 3.81 2.17
C PHE A 59 7.14 4.05 3.39
N SER A 60 6.60 4.83 4.33
CA SER A 60 7.20 5.05 5.64
C SER A 60 6.54 4.12 6.66
N ALA A 61 7.34 3.55 7.55
CA ALA A 61 6.82 2.63 8.55
C ALA A 61 7.65 2.63 9.85
N THR A 62 6.98 2.27 10.95
CA THR A 62 7.60 2.08 12.26
C THR A 62 7.59 0.60 12.62
N PRO A 63 8.76 -0.05 12.78
CA PRO A 63 8.80 -1.43 13.23
C PRO A 63 8.49 -1.53 14.72
N TYR A 64 7.69 -2.52 15.09
CA TYR A 64 7.32 -2.86 16.46
C TYR A 64 7.69 -4.32 16.77
N TRP A 65 7.32 -4.75 17.98
CA TRP A 65 7.52 -6.14 18.42
C TRP A 65 6.69 -7.10 17.57
N MET A 66 7.10 -8.38 17.60
CA MET A 66 6.49 -9.44 16.79
C MET A 66 6.50 -9.12 15.29
N GLU A 67 7.58 -8.52 14.79
CA GLU A 67 7.75 -8.19 13.36
C GLU A 67 6.57 -7.36 12.78
N TYR A 68 5.84 -6.63 13.62
CA TYR A 68 4.75 -5.77 13.16
C TYR A 68 5.32 -4.49 12.54
N LEU A 69 5.00 -4.25 11.28
CA LEU A 69 5.45 -3.07 10.55
C LEU A 69 4.29 -2.07 10.44
N ASP A 70 4.25 -1.04 11.27
CA ASP A 70 3.17 -0.04 11.21
C ASP A 70 3.42 0.96 10.08
N ILE A 71 2.74 0.76 8.95
CA ILE A 71 2.88 1.58 7.75
C ILE A 71 1.99 2.83 7.83
N GLU A 72 2.54 4.01 7.54
CA GLU A 72 1.79 5.26 7.45
C GLU A 72 0.98 5.31 6.14
N ILE A 73 -0.34 5.36 6.24
CA ILE A 73 -1.26 5.12 5.11
C ILE A 73 -1.04 6.08 3.92
N ASN A 74 -0.74 7.36 4.18
CA ASN A 74 -0.58 8.37 3.13
C ASN A 74 0.83 8.38 2.53
N SER A 75 1.81 7.73 3.18
CA SER A 75 3.15 7.56 2.62
C SER A 75 3.21 6.57 1.45
N ILE A 76 2.23 5.67 1.33
CA ILE A 76 2.22 4.61 0.32
C ILE A 76 2.17 5.24 -1.06
N LYS A 77 3.21 5.02 -1.86
CA LYS A 77 3.30 5.45 -3.25
C LYS A 77 3.59 4.26 -4.12
N LYS A 78 2.93 4.20 -5.27
CA LYS A 78 3.22 3.21 -6.30
C LYS A 78 3.86 3.92 -7.48
N THR A 79 4.99 3.42 -7.96
CA THR A 79 5.59 3.88 -9.21
C THR A 79 5.67 2.74 -10.22
N LYS A 80 5.67 3.10 -11.50
CA LYS A 80 6.03 2.21 -12.60
C LYS A 80 7.05 2.92 -13.48
N ASN A 81 8.26 2.39 -13.60
CA ASN A 81 9.37 3.01 -14.32
C ASN A 81 9.60 4.47 -13.90
N GLY A 82 9.53 4.75 -12.59
CA GLY A 82 9.66 6.09 -12.02
C GLY A 82 8.43 7.00 -12.15
N LYS A 83 7.37 6.59 -12.88
CA LYS A 83 6.12 7.33 -12.98
C LYS A 83 5.18 6.97 -11.84
N MET A 84 4.78 7.96 -11.04
CA MET A 84 3.80 7.78 -9.95
C MET A 84 2.43 7.37 -10.51
N LEU A 85 1.85 6.33 -9.91
CA LEU A 85 0.52 5.80 -10.24
C LEU A 85 -0.50 6.03 -9.12
N ILE A 86 -0.03 6.03 -7.87
CA ILE A 86 -0.83 6.15 -6.63
C ILE A 86 0.02 6.84 -5.57
#